data_AF-A0A3D6EUP5-F1
#
_entry.id   AF-A0A3D6EUP5-F1
#
_cell.length_a   1.000
_cell.length_b   1.000
_cell.length_c   1.000
_cell.angle_alpha   90.00
_cell.angle_beta   90.00
_cell.angle_gamma   90.00
#
_symmetry.space_group_name_H-M   'P 1'
#
loop_
_entity.id
_entity.type
_entity.pdbx_description
1 polymer ?
#
loop_
_entity_poly.entity_id
_entity_poly.type
_entity_poly.pdbx_seq_one_letter_code
_entity_poly.pdbx_strand_id
1 'polypeptide(L)'
;MAEATTYRNTKVINAWCMYDWANSVYNLVITTTFFPIYFAGITKAAYGESTVPLLGRTFKNTSLYDYSLAAAYFIIALALPILSSVADSRGNKKKFMQFFTWLGSAACIGLFWFKGPEPNVGWGVMCFVLAAVGYIGSLVFYNSYLPEIAPPEDRDWVSA
;
A
#
# COMPACT_ATOMS: atom_id res chain seq x y z
N MET A 1 30.08 33.83 -11.40
CA MET A 1 30.14 32.41 -11.00
C MET A 1 28.96 31.72 -11.65
N ALA A 2 29.23 31.00 -12.73
CA ALA A 2 28.23 30.39 -13.59
C ALA A 2 27.99 28.93 -13.19
N GLU A 3 26.74 28.50 -13.38
CA GLU A 3 26.28 27.11 -13.61
C GLU A 3 26.40 26.10 -12.47
N ALA A 4 25.42 26.14 -11.56
CA ALA A 4 24.89 24.93 -10.91
C ALA A 4 23.55 24.55 -11.58
N THR A 5 23.56 24.36 -12.89
CA THR A 5 22.44 23.74 -13.61
C THR A 5 22.59 22.22 -13.46
N THR A 6 22.45 21.73 -12.23
CA THR A 6 22.32 20.29 -11.97
C THR A 6 21.13 19.83 -12.80
N TYR A 7 21.35 18.89 -13.72
CA TYR A 7 20.34 18.36 -14.64
C TYR A 7 19.16 17.77 -13.85
N ARG A 8 18.22 18.63 -13.40
CA ARG A 8 16.95 18.23 -12.81
C ARG A 8 16.15 17.61 -13.93
N ASN A 9 16.14 16.27 -13.98
CA ASN A 9 15.29 15.57 -14.92
C ASN A 9 13.83 15.79 -14.51
N THR A 10 13.19 16.82 -15.07
CA THR A 10 11.83 17.25 -14.72
C THR A 10 10.82 16.11 -14.83
N LYS A 11 11.05 15.15 -15.74
CA LYS A 11 10.20 13.96 -15.85
C LYS A 11 10.28 13.06 -14.61
N VAL A 12 11.47 12.89 -14.04
CA VAL A 12 11.68 12.08 -12.83
C VAL A 12 11.06 12.77 -11.62
N ILE A 13 11.24 14.09 -11.49
CA ILE A 13 10.65 14.89 -10.42
C ILE A 13 9.12 14.84 -10.49
N ASN A 14 8.52 15.10 -11.65
CA ASN A 14 7.06 15.05 -11.80
C ASN A 14 6.50 13.64 -11.53
N ALA A 15 7.20 12.59 -11.97
CA ALA A 15 6.80 11.21 -11.67
C ALA A 15 6.89 10.90 -10.17
N TRP A 16 7.91 11.45 -9.49
CA TRP A 16 8.06 11.33 -8.05
C TRP A 16 6.95 12.05 -7.29
N CYS A 17 6.66 13.32 -7.61
CA CYS A 17 5.58 14.07 -6.97
C CYS A 17 4.21 13.40 -7.16
N MET A 18 3.94 12.83 -8.34
CA MET A 18 2.71 12.07 -8.58
C MET A 18 2.64 10.80 -7.72
N TYR A 19 3.78 10.11 -7.56
CA TYR A 19 3.87 8.91 -6.74
C TYR A 19 3.68 9.21 -5.24
N ASP A 20 4.32 10.27 -4.76
CA ASP A 20 4.15 10.75 -3.38
C ASP A 20 2.68 11.12 -3.10
N TRP A 21 2.10 11.95 -3.96
CA TRP A 21 0.70 12.35 -3.85
C TRP A 21 -0.24 11.13 -3.81
N ALA A 22 0.00 10.13 -4.66
CA ALA A 22 -0.78 8.90 -4.68
C ALA A 22 -0.66 8.10 -3.37
N ASN A 23 0.53 7.99 -2.77
CA ASN A 23 0.70 7.30 -1.48
C ASN A 23 -0.03 8.03 -0.35
N SER A 24 0.03 9.35 -0.33
CA SER A 24 -0.66 10.19 0.66
C SER A 24 -2.18 10.04 0.54
N VAL A 25 -2.73 10.10 -0.68
CA VAL A 25 -4.16 9.86 -0.94
C VAL A 25 -4.58 8.43 -0.56
N TYR A 26 -3.77 7.42 -0.86
CA TYR A 26 -4.09 6.03 -0.51
C TYR A 26 -4.23 5.83 1.00
N ASN A 27 -3.29 6.35 1.79
CA ASN A 27 -3.38 6.23 3.25
C ASN A 27 -4.63 6.95 3.77
N LEU A 28 -4.77 8.23 3.44
CA LEU A 28 -5.85 9.06 3.94
C LEU A 28 -7.23 8.54 3.53
N VAL A 29 -7.43 8.22 2.25
CA VAL A 29 -8.75 7.93 1.70
C VAL A 29 -9.07 6.44 1.74
N ILE A 30 -8.17 5.60 1.22
CA ILE A 30 -8.44 4.16 1.08
C ILE A 30 -8.36 3.48 2.43
N THR A 31 -7.29 3.69 3.18
CA THR A 31 -7.04 2.95 4.42
C THR A 31 -7.99 3.41 5.55
N THR A 32 -8.20 4.72 5.71
CA THR A 32 -9.00 5.21 6.86
C THR A 32 -10.51 5.27 6.60
N THR A 33 -10.94 5.51 5.36
CA THR A 33 -12.34 5.86 5.08
C THR A 33 -13.02 4.81 4.23
N PHE A 34 -12.54 4.58 3.00
CA PHE A 34 -13.24 3.71 2.06
C PHE A 34 -13.22 2.26 2.48
N PHE A 35 -12.05 1.74 2.89
CA PHE A 35 -11.94 0.32 3.20
C PHE A 35 -12.79 -0.09 4.42
N PRO A 36 -12.74 0.60 5.57
CA PRO A 36 -13.59 0.26 6.72
C PRO A 36 -15.08 0.35 6.39
N ILE A 37 -15.51 1.38 5.65
CA ILE A 37 -16.92 1.55 5.26
C ILE A 37 -17.36 0.45 4.30
N TYR A 38 -16.55 0.15 3.28
CA TYR A 38 -16.85 -0.88 2.29
C TYR A 38 -16.92 -2.27 2.92
N PHE A 39 -15.92 -2.61 3.74
CA PHE A 39 -15.86 -3.88 4.46
C PHE A 39 -17.04 -4.01 5.43
N ALA A 40 -17.33 -2.97 6.22
CA ALA A 40 -18.47 -2.95 7.13
C ALA A 40 -19.82 -3.04 6.40
N GLY A 41 -19.96 -2.37 5.26
CA GLY A 41 -21.20 -2.39 4.46
C GLY A 41 -21.52 -3.78 3.92
N ILE A 42 -20.53 -4.47 3.34
CA ILE A 42 -20.74 -5.80 2.75
C ILE A 42 -20.99 -6.86 3.82
N THR A 43 -20.20 -6.85 4.89
CA THR A 43 -20.35 -7.78 6.01
C THR A 43 -21.68 -7.58 6.74
N LYS A 44 -22.13 -6.33 6.94
CA LYS A 44 -23.45 -6.03 7.50
C LYS A 44 -24.59 -6.49 6.58
N ALA A 45 -24.47 -6.27 5.27
CA ALA A 45 -25.48 -6.70 4.31
C ALA A 45 -25.62 -8.22 4.22
N ALA A 46 -24.52 -8.96 4.42
CA ALA A 46 -24.50 -10.42 4.32
C ALA A 46 -24.83 -11.14 5.62
N TYR A 47 -24.34 -10.65 6.76
CA TYR A 47 -24.42 -11.37 8.04
C TYR A 47 -25.34 -10.72 9.07
N GLY A 48 -25.82 -9.48 8.84
CA GLY A 48 -26.78 -8.77 9.70
C GLY A 48 -26.25 -8.34 11.08
N GLU A 49 -25.29 -9.07 11.64
CA GLU A 49 -24.64 -8.82 12.93
C GLU A 49 -23.20 -8.30 12.77
N SER A 50 -22.65 -7.70 13.83
CA SER A 50 -21.27 -7.20 13.88
C SER A 50 -20.19 -8.31 13.83
N THR A 51 -20.59 -9.55 13.59
CA THR A 51 -19.75 -10.75 13.60
C THR A 51 -19.71 -11.40 12.23
N VAL A 52 -18.50 -11.71 11.79
CA VAL A 52 -18.21 -12.24 10.46
C VAL A 52 -17.57 -13.63 10.62
N PRO A 53 -18.11 -14.67 9.98
CA PRO A 53 -17.50 -15.99 10.00
C PRO A 53 -16.26 -16.02 9.11
N LEU A 54 -15.13 -16.44 9.68
CA LEU A 54 -13.88 -16.66 8.97
C LEU A 54 -13.21 -17.93 9.49
N LEU A 55 -12.84 -18.85 8.59
CA LEU A 55 -12.11 -20.09 8.91
C LEU A 55 -12.74 -20.90 10.07
N GLY A 56 -14.08 -20.96 10.13
CA GLY A 56 -14.81 -21.70 11.16
C GLY A 56 -14.93 -21.01 12.53
N ARG A 57 -14.53 -19.73 12.66
CA ARG A 57 -14.72 -18.91 13.86
C ARG A 57 -15.43 -17.59 13.53
N THR A 58 -16.15 -17.03 14.50
CA THR A 58 -16.79 -15.72 14.37
C THR A 58 -15.86 -14.64 14.91
N PHE A 59 -15.65 -13.58 14.11
CA PHE A 59 -14.84 -12.43 14.49
C PHE A 59 -15.66 -11.16 14.46
N LYS A 60 -15.39 -10.23 15.39
CA LYS A 60 -15.94 -8.88 15.26
C LYS A 60 -15.35 -8.20 14.03
N ASN A 61 -16.21 -7.52 13.28
CA ASN A 61 -15.88 -6.88 12.01
C ASN A 61 -14.69 -5.90 12.12
N THR A 62 -14.70 -5.06 13.17
CA THR A 62 -13.62 -4.10 13.45
C THR A 62 -12.32 -4.80 13.85
N SER A 63 -12.38 -5.81 14.72
CA SER A 63 -11.21 -6.59 15.11
C SER A 63 -10.59 -7.35 13.94
N LEU A 64 -11.41 -7.83 13.00
CA LEU A 64 -10.92 -8.53 11.82
C LEU A 64 -10.12 -7.61 10.89
N TYR A 65 -10.56 -6.37 10.73
CA TYR A 65 -9.79 -5.34 10.03
C TYR A 65 -8.41 -5.13 10.69
N ASP A 66 -8.38 -4.90 12.01
CA ASP A 66 -7.12 -4.67 12.74
C ASP A 66 -6.18 -5.88 12.66
N TYR A 67 -6.70 -7.10 12.78
CA TYR A 67 -5.91 -8.32 12.63
C TYR A 67 -5.36 -8.49 11.21
N SER A 68 -6.13 -8.11 10.20
CA SER A 68 -5.68 -8.17 8.80
C SER A 68 -4.56 -7.16 8.54
N LEU A 69 -4.70 -5.94 9.07
CA LEU A 69 -3.66 -4.92 8.97
C LEU A 69 -2.39 -5.35 9.72
N ALA A 70 -2.52 -5.88 10.93
CA ALA A 70 -1.40 -6.42 11.70
C ALA A 70 -0.70 -7.57 10.95
N ALA A 71 -1.45 -8.47 10.30
CA ALA A 71 -0.90 -9.53 9.47
C ALA A 71 -0.12 -8.97 8.27
N ALA A 72 -0.63 -7.93 7.60
CA ALA A 72 0.08 -7.26 6.51
C ALA A 72 1.42 -6.67 6.98
N TYR A 73 1.43 -5.97 8.11
CA TYR A 73 2.67 -5.46 8.73
C TYR A 73 3.64 -6.57 9.10
N PHE A 74 3.14 -7.68 9.65
CA PHE A 74 3.98 -8.82 10.01
C PHE A 74 4.63 -9.47 8.78
N ILE A 75 3.87 -9.69 7.71
CA ILE A 75 4.38 -10.22 6.43
C ILE A 75 5.48 -9.31 5.88
N ILE A 76 5.23 -8.00 5.86
CA ILE A 76 6.21 -7.03 5.38
C ILE A 76 7.43 -6.98 6.29
N ALA A 77 7.28 -6.96 7.61
CA ALA A 77 8.41 -6.93 8.54
C ALA A 77 9.40 -8.09 8.29
N LEU A 78 8.90 -9.27 7.94
CA LEU A 78 9.72 -10.43 7.57
C LEU A 78 10.30 -10.33 6.16
N ALA A 79 9.53 -9.79 5.21
CA ALA A 79 9.95 -9.68 3.81
C ALA A 79 10.97 -8.55 3.57
N LEU A 80 10.91 -7.47 4.35
CA LEU A 80 11.71 -6.25 4.15
C LEU A 80 13.22 -6.49 4.14
N PRO A 81 13.84 -7.22 5.09
CA PRO A 81 15.29 -7.45 5.06
C PRO A 81 15.76 -8.12 3.75
N ILE A 82 14.96 -9.07 3.26
CA ILE A 82 15.25 -9.81 2.03
C ILE A 82 15.05 -8.90 0.82
N LEU A 83 13.93 -8.18 0.76
CA LEU A 83 13.62 -7.31 -0.37
C LEU A 83 14.57 -6.11 -0.46
N SER A 84 14.91 -5.49 0.66
CA SER A 84 15.86 -4.37 0.73
C SER A 84 17.26 -4.80 0.31
N SER A 85 17.77 -5.94 0.79
CA SER A 85 19.09 -6.45 0.37
C SER A 85 19.16 -6.75 -1.14
N VAL A 86 18.08 -7.28 -1.73
CA VAL A 86 18.01 -7.51 -3.19
C VAL A 86 17.91 -6.20 -3.96
N ALA A 87 17.16 -5.22 -3.46
CA ALA A 87 17.02 -3.93 -4.10
C ALA A 87 18.33 -3.12 -4.10
N ASP A 88 19.06 -3.15 -2.98
CA ASP A 88 20.34 -2.47 -2.84
C ASP A 88 21.44 -3.14 -3.69
N SER A 89 21.48 -4.47 -3.75
CA SER A 89 22.47 -5.20 -4.56
C SER A 89 22.24 -5.07 -6.07
N ARG A 90 20.99 -4.90 -6.53
CA ARG A 90 20.64 -4.77 -7.96
C ARG A 90 20.42 -3.33 -8.43
N GLY A 91 20.43 -2.35 -7.54
CA GLY A 91 20.20 -0.93 -7.86
C GLY A 91 18.87 -0.66 -8.57
N ASN A 92 17.84 -1.50 -8.35
CA ASN A 92 16.60 -1.49 -9.16
C ASN A 92 15.36 -1.13 -8.34
N LYS A 93 15.52 -0.24 -7.36
CA LYS A 93 14.47 0.21 -6.42
C LYS A 93 13.18 0.66 -7.11
N LYS A 94 13.30 1.32 -8.27
CA LYS A 94 12.15 1.71 -9.11
C LYS A 94 11.27 0.52 -9.52
N LYS A 95 11.85 -0.63 -9.87
CA LYS A 95 11.07 -1.82 -10.24
C LYS A 95 10.33 -2.42 -9.03
N PHE A 96 10.93 -2.35 -7.84
CA PHE A 96 10.26 -2.77 -6.61
C PHE A 96 9.07 -1.86 -6.29
N MET A 97 9.24 -0.54 -6.36
CA MET A 97 8.14 0.42 -6.22
C MET A 97 6.98 0.08 -7.18
N GLN A 98 7.28 -0.10 -8.46
CA GLN A 98 6.29 -0.49 -9.47
C GLN A 98 5.60 -1.81 -9.10
N PHE A 99 6.36 -2.84 -8.74
CA PHE A 99 5.80 -4.14 -8.34
C PHE A 99 4.80 -4.00 -7.18
N PHE A 100 5.15 -3.25 -6.14
CA PHE A 100 4.27 -3.03 -5.00
C PHE A 100 3.03 -2.21 -5.36
N THR A 101 3.16 -1.20 -6.23
CA THR A 101 1.99 -0.46 -6.75
C THR A 101 1.06 -1.37 -7.56
N TRP A 102 1.60 -2.21 -8.43
CA TRP A 102 0.82 -3.17 -9.22
C TRP A 102 0.14 -4.21 -8.33
N LEU A 103 0.84 -4.72 -7.31
CA LEU A 103 0.29 -5.64 -6.33
C LEU A 103 -0.90 -5.01 -5.58
N GLY A 104 -0.72 -3.79 -5.07
CA GLY A 104 -1.78 -3.06 -4.38
C GLY A 104 -2.97 -2.75 -5.27
N SER A 105 -2.72 -2.29 -6.49
CA SER A 105 -3.76 -1.98 -7.48
C SER A 105 -4.54 -3.24 -7.89
N ALA A 106 -3.85 -4.34 -8.15
CA ALA A 106 -4.48 -5.63 -8.47
C ALA A 106 -5.33 -6.14 -7.30
N ALA A 107 -4.87 -5.95 -6.07
CA ALA A 107 -5.63 -6.31 -4.87
C ALA A 107 -6.88 -5.43 -4.69
N CYS A 108 -6.80 -4.13 -4.97
CA CYS A 108 -7.96 -3.23 -5.01
C CYS A 108 -8.97 -3.62 -6.10
N ILE A 109 -8.50 -4.02 -7.29
CA ILE A 109 -9.38 -4.58 -8.34
C ILE A 109 -10.01 -5.90 -7.85
N GLY A 110 -9.22 -6.72 -7.14
CA GLY A 110 -9.67 -7.97 -6.51
C GLY A 110 -10.86 -7.81 -5.58
N LEU A 111 -10.95 -6.68 -4.87
CA LEU A 111 -12.09 -6.34 -4.02
C LEU A 111 -13.40 -6.18 -4.79
N PHE A 112 -13.38 -5.91 -6.10
CA PHE A 112 -14.61 -5.84 -6.90
C PHE A 112 -15.42 -7.14 -6.88
N TRP A 113 -14.75 -8.29 -6.70
CA TRP A 113 -15.41 -9.59 -6.57
C TRP A 113 -15.89 -9.89 -5.15
N PHE A 114 -15.50 -9.08 -4.16
CA PHE A 114 -16.07 -9.12 -2.82
C PHE A 114 -17.44 -8.43 -2.81
N LYS A 115 -18.45 -9.08 -3.39
CA LYS A 115 -19.83 -8.56 -3.46
C LYS A 115 -20.84 -9.70 -3.52
N GLY A 116 -22.08 -9.43 -3.12
CA GLY A 116 -23.21 -10.37 -3.19
C GLY A 116 -23.79 -10.75 -1.83
N PRO A 117 -24.85 -11.58 -1.80
CA PRO A 117 -25.54 -11.99 -0.59
C PRO A 117 -24.71 -12.93 0.30
N GLU A 118 -23.79 -13.71 -0.28
CA GLU A 118 -22.84 -14.58 0.44
C GLU A 118 -21.39 -14.22 0.05
N PRO A 119 -20.85 -13.09 0.53
CA PRO A 119 -19.52 -12.64 0.18
C PRO A 119 -18.46 -13.51 0.84
N ASN A 120 -17.46 -13.94 0.06
CA ASN A 120 -16.31 -14.66 0.56
C ASN A 120 -15.41 -13.71 1.37
N VAL A 121 -15.58 -13.74 2.69
CA VAL A 121 -14.84 -12.91 3.65
C VAL A 121 -13.33 -13.16 3.57
N GLY A 122 -12.92 -14.42 3.38
CA GLY A 122 -11.52 -14.78 3.25
C GLY A 122 -10.86 -14.12 2.04
N TRP A 123 -11.57 -14.04 0.91
CA TRP A 123 -11.10 -13.31 -0.26
C TRP A 123 -10.98 -11.80 0.01
N GLY A 124 -11.99 -11.18 0.60
CA GLY A 124 -11.96 -9.74 0.93
C GLY A 124 -10.81 -9.38 1.87
N VAL A 125 -10.60 -10.19 2.91
CA VAL A 125 -9.46 -10.06 3.85
C VAL A 125 -8.13 -10.26 3.13
N MET A 126 -8.00 -11.28 2.28
CA MET A 126 -6.77 -11.53 1.53
C MET A 126 -6.43 -10.37 0.59
N CYS A 127 -7.41 -9.86 -0.17
CA CYS A 127 -7.22 -8.67 -1.01
C CYS A 127 -6.81 -7.46 -0.18
N PHE A 128 -7.40 -7.26 0.99
CA PHE A 128 -7.01 -6.17 1.88
C PHE A 128 -5.57 -6.29 2.38
N VAL A 129 -5.19 -7.46 2.86
CA VAL A 129 -3.82 -7.74 3.31
C VAL A 129 -2.83 -7.47 2.18
N LEU A 130 -3.11 -7.95 0.96
CA LEU A 130 -2.26 -7.71 -0.20
C LEU A 130 -2.18 -6.23 -0.58
N ALA A 131 -3.30 -5.49 -0.47
CA ALA A 131 -3.33 -4.06 -0.73
C ALA A 131 -2.47 -3.29 0.29
N ALA A 132 -2.61 -3.62 1.58
CA ALA A 132 -1.80 -3.05 2.66
C ALA A 132 -0.30 -3.41 2.51
N VAL A 133 0.03 -4.66 2.18
CA VAL A 133 1.40 -5.10 1.86
C VAL A 133 1.98 -4.30 0.69
N GLY A 134 1.19 -4.07 -0.37
CA GLY A 134 1.55 -3.21 -1.49
C GLY A 134 1.89 -1.79 -1.06
N TYR A 135 1.03 -1.17 -0.25
CA TYR A 135 1.24 0.18 0.26
C TYR A 135 2.49 0.29 1.16
N ILE A 136 2.62 -0.57 2.17
CA ILE A 136 3.72 -0.52 3.13
C ILE A 136 5.05 -0.88 2.45
N GLY A 137 5.04 -1.86 1.55
CA GLY A 137 6.22 -2.23 0.75
C GLY A 137 6.68 -1.07 -0.13
N SER A 138 5.74 -0.40 -0.82
CA SER A 138 6.01 0.81 -1.60
C SER A 138 6.72 1.90 -0.79
N LEU A 139 6.24 2.18 0.43
CA LEU A 139 6.78 3.22 1.31
C LEU A 139 8.25 3.01 1.69
N VAL A 140 8.68 1.77 1.91
CA VAL A 140 10.08 1.51 2.28
C VAL A 140 11.01 1.79 1.11
N PHE A 141 10.64 1.35 -0.11
CA PHE A 141 11.43 1.64 -1.29
C PHE A 141 11.38 3.12 -1.67
N TYR A 142 10.23 3.76 -1.50
CA TYR A 142 10.07 5.21 -1.62
C TYR A 142 11.11 5.94 -0.77
N ASN A 143 11.14 5.72 0.55
CA ASN A 143 12.10 6.38 1.44
C ASN A 143 13.58 6.14 1.03
N SER A 144 13.89 4.96 0.50
CA SER A 144 15.24 4.61 0.04
C SER A 144 15.62 5.16 -1.35
N TYR A 145 14.64 5.57 -2.16
CA TYR A 145 14.83 6.04 -3.53
C TYR A 145 14.95 7.57 -3.60
N LEU A 146 14.30 8.30 -2.68
CA LEU A 146 14.40 9.76 -2.57
C LEU A 146 15.86 10.28 -2.54
N PRO A 147 16.80 9.66 -1.78
CA PRO A 147 18.19 10.09 -1.76
C PRO A 147 18.95 9.91 -3.08
N GLU A 148 18.49 9.02 -3.96
CA GLU A 148 19.11 8.71 -5.26
C GLU A 148 18.64 9.67 -6.37
N ILE A 149 17.46 10.26 -6.24
CA ILE A 149 16.87 11.14 -7.26
C ILE A 149 17.05 12.63 -6.97
N ALA A 150 17.31 13.01 -5.72
CA ALA A 150 17.44 14.39 -5.29
C ALA A 150 18.75 14.61 -4.50
N PRO A 151 19.62 15.55 -4.93
CA PRO A 151 20.74 15.99 -4.11
C PRO A 151 20.21 16.62 -2.80
N PRO A 152 21.01 16.65 -1.72
CA PRO A 152 20.56 17.06 -0.38
C PRO A 152 19.84 18.41 -0.35
N GLU A 153 20.28 19.32 -1.22
CA GLU A 153 19.79 20.71 -1.39
C GLU A 153 18.37 20.79 -1.97
N ASP A 154 17.90 19.74 -2.63
CA ASP A 154 16.56 19.69 -3.25
C ASP A 154 15.56 18.84 -2.46
N ARG A 155 16.01 18.04 -1.48
CA ARG A 155 15.17 17.06 -0.77
C ARG A 155 14.03 17.72 0.01
N ASP A 156 14.28 18.87 0.62
CA ASP A 156 13.23 19.62 1.35
C ASP A 156 12.14 20.15 0.41
N TRP A 157 12.45 20.36 -0.87
CA TRP A 157 11.48 20.84 -1.86
C TRP A 157 10.62 19.72 -2.47
N VAL A 158 11.14 18.48 -2.54
CA VAL A 158 10.43 17.34 -3.16
C VAL A 158 9.71 16.41 -2.18
N SER A 159 9.88 16.61 -0.87
CA SER A 159 9.33 15.73 0.19
C SER A 159 8.03 16.25 0.83
N ALA A 160 7.29 17.12 0.14
CA ALA A 160 6.10 17.80 0.66
C ALA A 160 4.82 16.96 0.53
#